data_AF-A0AAX3BEG6-F1
#
_entry.id   AF-A0AAX3BEG6-F1
#
_cell.length_a   1.000
_cell.length_b   1.000
_cell.length_c   1.000
_cell.angle_alpha   90.00
_cell.angle_beta   90.00
_cell.angle_gamma   90.00
#
_symmetry.space_group_name_H-M   'P 1'
#
loop_
_entity.id
_entity.type
_entity.pdbx_description
1 polymer ?
#
loop_
_entity_poly.entity_id
_entity_poly.type
_entity_poly.pdbx_seq_one_letter_code
_entity_poly.pdbx_strand_id
1 'polypeptide(L)'
;MFVKPISIPNRKTGKRYTYYRLCESYRLGNTVRHRNILNLGKLEELPDRSDHKVLADRIEQIVYKRPSLFVSQIPEKIENLAQHYARIIINKGLLDIPKESLSTEAADEGLMTIRR
;
A
#
# COMPACT_ATOMS: atom_id res chain seq x y z
N MET A 1 6.94 -3.95 -1.31
CA MET A 1 5.83 -4.68 -1.98
C MET A 1 6.08 -4.67 -3.48
N PHE A 2 5.36 -5.44 -4.29
CA PHE A 2 5.48 -5.37 -5.76
C PHE A 2 4.16 -5.73 -6.46
N VAL A 3 3.98 -5.22 -7.69
CA VAL A 3 2.86 -5.59 -8.54
C VAL A 3 3.25 -6.78 -9.42
N LYS A 4 2.45 -7.85 -9.37
CA LYS A 4 2.64 -9.07 -10.18
C LYS A 4 1.56 -9.18 -11.27
N PRO A 5 1.92 -9.28 -12.55
CA PRO A 5 0.96 -9.55 -13.62
C PRO A 5 0.52 -11.02 -13.64
N ILE A 6 -0.73 -11.24 -14.05
CA ILE A 6 -1.36 -12.54 -14.21
C ILE A 6 -2.10 -12.54 -15.53
N SER A 7 -1.67 -13.42 -16.43
CA SER A 7 -2.32 -13.59 -17.72
C SER A 7 -3.38 -14.68 -17.63
N ILE A 8 -4.64 -14.31 -17.85
CA ILE A 8 -5.79 -15.21 -17.84
C ILE A 8 -6.29 -15.37 -19.27
N PRO A 9 -6.35 -16.59 -19.82
CA PRO A 9 -6.95 -16.84 -21.12
C PRO A 9 -8.48 -16.81 -21.03
N ASN A 10 -9.13 -16.11 -21.94
CA ASN A 10 -10.57 -16.20 -22.14
C ASN A 10 -10.86 -17.38 -23.07
N ARG A 11 -11.46 -18.43 -22.50
CA ARG A 11 -11.77 -19.68 -23.22
C ARG A 11 -12.76 -19.50 -24.38
N LYS A 12 -13.60 -18.47 -24.35
CA LYS A 12 -14.63 -18.23 -25.37
C LYS A 12 -14.08 -17.46 -26.58
N THR A 13 -13.16 -16.53 -26.36
CA THR A 13 -12.66 -15.63 -27.41
C THR A 13 -11.21 -15.87 -27.81
N GLY A 14 -10.49 -16.71 -27.06
CA GLY A 14 -9.04 -16.92 -27.22
C GLY A 14 -8.18 -15.74 -26.77
N LYS A 15 -8.78 -14.60 -26.40
CA LYS A 15 -8.05 -13.40 -25.95
C LYS A 15 -7.43 -13.62 -24.58
N ARG A 16 -6.24 -13.05 -24.34
CA ARG A 16 -5.58 -13.06 -23.02
C ARG A 16 -5.79 -11.72 -22.34
N TYR A 17 -6.19 -11.76 -21.07
CA TYR A 17 -6.34 -10.57 -20.24
C TYR A 17 -5.27 -10.58 -19.16
N THR A 18 -4.66 -9.42 -18.93
CA THR A 18 -3.69 -9.24 -17.85
C THR A 18 -4.37 -8.56 -16.68
N TYR A 19 -4.29 -9.21 -15.52
CA TYR A 19 -4.68 -8.66 -14.23
C TYR A 19 -3.44 -8.51 -13.35
N TYR A 20 -3.53 -7.65 -12.36
CA TYR A 20 -2.43 -7.32 -11.48
C TYR A 20 -2.80 -7.63 -10.03
N ARG A 21 -1.81 -8.07 -9.27
CA ARG A 21 -1.94 -8.30 -7.83
C ARG A 21 -0.81 -7.58 -7.09
N LEU A 22 -1.14 -7.00 -5.95
CA LEU A 22 -0.14 -6.53 -5.00
C LEU A 22 0.36 -7.73 -4.19
N CYS A 23 1.66 -7.92 -4.20
CA CYS A 23 2.34 -8.99 -3.47
C CYS A 23 3.38 -8.42 -2.51
N GLU A 24 3.69 -9.21 -1.49
CA GLU A 24 4.81 -8.96 -0.58
C GLU A 24 5.74 -10.17 -0.58
N SER A 25 7.04 -9.88 -0.52
CA SER A 25 8.08 -10.88 -0.33
C SER A 25 8.40 -11.02 1.16
N TYR A 26 8.42 -12.26 1.65
CA TYR A 26 8.81 -12.58 3.02
C TYR A 26 9.81 -13.74 3.03
N ARG A 27 10.58 -13.85 4.10
CA ARG A 27 11.54 -14.95 4.31
C ARG A 27 10.93 -15.99 5.24
N LEU A 28 11.04 -17.25 4.84
CA LEU A 28 10.74 -18.41 5.67
C LEU A 28 12.00 -19.27 5.72
N GLY A 29 12.74 -19.15 6.83
CA GLY A 29 14.11 -19.67 6.94
C GLY A 29 15.00 -19.11 5.84
N ASN A 30 15.64 -19.99 5.06
CA ASN A 30 16.52 -19.62 3.96
C ASN A 30 15.80 -19.37 2.62
N THR A 31 14.47 -19.53 2.56
CA THR A 31 13.71 -19.38 1.30
C THR A 31 12.94 -18.08 1.26
N VAL A 32 12.99 -17.38 0.12
CA VAL A 32 12.11 -16.24 -0.16
C VAL A 32 10.79 -16.75 -0.74
N ARG A 33 9.68 -16.30 -0.17
CA ARG A 33 8.32 -16.62 -0.60
C ARG A 33 7.56 -15.32 -0.88
N HIS A 34 6.56 -15.40 -1.75
CA HIS A 34 5.70 -14.27 -2.08
C HIS A 34 4.26 -14.57 -1.67
N ARG A 35 3.61 -13.66 -0.94
CA ARG A 35 2.18 -13.73 -0.63
C ARG A 35 1.40 -12.71 -1.45
N ASN A 36 0.17 -13.07 -1.81
CA ASN A 36 -0.78 -12.13 -2.42
C ASN A 36 -1.45 -11.32 -1.30
N ILE A 37 -1.47 -10.00 -1.44
CA ILE A 37 -2.14 -9.08 -0.52
C ILE A 37 -3.52 -8.71 -1.08
N LEU A 38 -3.55 -8.19 -2.31
CA LEU A 38 -4.75 -7.62 -2.91
C LEU A 38 -4.76 -7.78 -4.44
N ASN A 39 -5.94 -8.04 -5.02
CA ASN A 39 -6.12 -7.97 -6.46
C ASN A 39 -6.32 -6.50 -6.89
N LEU A 40 -5.49 -6.01 -7.81
CA LEU A 40 -5.52 -4.64 -8.31
C LEU A 40 -6.35 -4.47 -9.60
N GLY A 41 -6.94 -5.56 -10.11
CA GLY A 41 -7.69 -5.52 -11.35
C GLY A 41 -6.77 -5.36 -12.56
N LYS A 42 -7.22 -4.65 -13.59
CA LYS A 42 -6.49 -4.53 -14.87
C LYS A 42 -5.51 -3.36 -14.92
N LEU A 43 -5.59 -2.41 -13.99
CA LEU A 43 -4.79 -1.18 -13.99
C LEU A 43 -4.74 -0.51 -15.39
N GLU A 44 -5.87 -0.46 -16.11
CA GLU A 44 -5.93 0.11 -17.48
C GLU A 44 -5.45 1.56 -17.51
N GLU A 45 -5.52 2.22 -16.36
CA GLU A 45 -5.11 3.60 -16.19
C GLU A 45 -3.59 3.80 -16.00
N LEU A 46 -2.83 2.73 -15.71
CA LEU A 46 -1.38 2.75 -15.58
C LEU A 46 -0.77 1.76 -16.60
N PRO A 47 -0.66 2.15 -17.89
CA PRO A 47 -0.15 1.26 -18.93
C PRO A 47 1.34 0.95 -18.76
N ASP A 48 2.10 1.87 -18.17
CA ASP A 48 3.54 1.76 -18.01
C ASP A 48 3.93 0.92 -16.78
N ARG A 49 4.87 -0.02 -16.98
CA ARG A 49 5.33 -0.91 -15.90
C ARG A 49 6.13 -0.18 -14.82
N SER A 50 6.77 0.94 -15.16
CA SER A 50 7.45 1.80 -14.19
C SER A 50 6.48 2.30 -13.13
N ASP A 51 5.27 2.66 -13.54
CA ASP A 51 4.23 3.20 -12.67
C ASP A 51 3.70 2.17 -11.69
N HIS A 52 3.73 0.89 -12.06
CA HIS A 52 3.35 -0.20 -11.15
C HIS A 52 4.31 -0.33 -9.97
N LYS A 53 5.60 -0.05 -10.19
CA LYS A 53 6.58 -0.02 -9.10
C LYS A 53 6.30 1.17 -8.17
N VAL A 54 6.11 2.37 -8.74
CA VAL A 54 5.78 3.57 -7.96
C VAL A 54 4.49 3.37 -7.15
N LEU A 55 3.47 2.76 -7.76
CA LEU A 55 2.22 2.40 -7.08
C LEU A 55 2.46 1.45 -5.89
N ALA A 56 3.22 0.37 -6.09
CA ALA A 56 3.50 -0.59 -5.01
C ALA A 56 4.27 0.05 -3.85
N ASP A 57 5.31 0.83 -4.18
CA ASP A 57 6.14 1.52 -3.19
C ASP A 57 5.30 2.54 -2.41
N ARG A 58 4.41 3.26 -3.10
CA ARG A 58 3.53 4.24 -2.46
C ARG A 58 2.47 3.59 -1.56
N ILE A 59 1.86 2.47 -1.98
CA ILE A 59 0.95 1.70 -1.12
C ILE A 59 1.67 1.25 0.15
N GLU A 60 2.90 0.73 0.03
CA GLU A 60 3.70 0.31 1.19
C GLU A 60 3.94 1.47 2.16
N GLN A 61 4.30 2.65 1.64
CA GLN A 61 4.50 3.85 2.47
C GLN A 61 3.25 4.22 3.26
N ILE A 62 2.08 4.23 2.62
CA ILE A 62 0.81 4.59 3.28
C ILE A 62 0.45 3.55 4.34
N VAL A 63 0.53 2.27 3.99
CA VAL A 63 0.16 1.14 4.86
C VAL A 63 1.02 1.09 6.13
N TYR A 64 2.34 1.30 6.00
CA TYR A 64 3.27 1.28 7.13
C TYR A 64 3.57 2.66 7.72
N LYS A 65 2.81 3.70 7.31
CA LYS A 65 3.01 5.10 7.73
C LYS A 65 4.46 5.59 7.58
N ARG A 66 5.17 5.13 6.54
CA ARG A 66 6.55 5.55 6.30
C ARG A 66 6.55 6.94 5.65
N PRO A 67 7.33 7.90 6.19
CA PRO A 67 7.48 9.19 5.56
C PRO A 67 8.14 9.03 4.18
N SER A 68 7.76 9.90 3.25
CA SER A 68 8.35 9.98 1.93
C SER A 68 8.76 11.41 1.66
N LEU A 69 10.01 11.62 1.26
CA LEU A 69 10.57 12.94 0.99
C LEU A 69 10.11 13.50 -0.36
N PHE A 70 9.57 12.65 -1.24
CA PHE A 70 9.30 12.98 -2.65
C PHE A 70 7.83 12.76 -3.04
N VAL A 71 6.88 12.92 -2.11
CA VAL A 71 5.44 12.74 -2.38
C VAL A 71 4.97 13.66 -3.51
N SER A 72 5.47 14.89 -3.57
CA SER A 72 5.09 15.87 -4.61
C SER A 72 5.53 15.48 -6.03
N GLN A 73 6.40 14.49 -6.19
CA GLN A 73 6.85 13.99 -7.50
C GLN A 73 6.00 12.81 -7.99
N ILE A 74 5.09 12.29 -7.17
CA ILE A 74 4.22 11.17 -7.53
C ILE A 74 3.05 11.72 -8.36
N PRO A 75 2.82 11.19 -9.58
CA PRO A 75 1.64 11.55 -10.36
C PRO A 75 0.35 11.36 -9.55
N GLU A 76 -0.54 12.36 -9.57
CA GLU A 76 -1.79 12.38 -8.79
C GLU A 76 -2.61 11.10 -8.95
N LYS A 77 -2.63 10.56 -10.17
CA LYS A 77 -3.30 9.30 -10.48
C LYS A 77 -2.77 8.10 -9.71
N ILE A 78 -1.45 8.00 -9.57
CA ILE A 78 -0.80 6.94 -8.78
C ILE A 78 -1.10 7.16 -7.30
N GLU A 79 -1.08 8.40 -6.82
CA GLU A 79 -1.44 8.72 -5.44
C GLU A 79 -2.88 8.30 -5.12
N ASN A 80 -3.83 8.64 -5.98
CA ASN A 80 -5.25 8.29 -5.80
C ASN A 80 -5.46 6.77 -5.74
N LEU A 81 -4.81 6.02 -6.65
CA LEU A 81 -4.84 4.56 -6.63
C LEU A 81 -4.17 4.00 -5.37
N ALA A 82 -3.03 4.55 -4.97
CA ALA A 82 -2.31 4.10 -3.78
C ALA A 82 -3.14 4.29 -2.51
N GLN A 83 -3.76 5.47 -2.34
CA GLN A 83 -4.67 5.77 -1.23
C GLN A 83 -5.89 4.83 -1.22
N HIS A 84 -6.50 4.60 -2.39
CA HIS A 84 -7.63 3.69 -2.53
C HIS A 84 -7.28 2.27 -2.07
N TYR A 85 -6.19 1.69 -2.59
CA TYR A 85 -5.78 0.33 -2.26
C TYR A 85 -5.26 0.21 -0.83
N ALA A 86 -4.51 1.18 -0.33
CA ALA A 86 -4.05 1.20 1.06
C ALA A 86 -5.23 1.21 2.04
N ARG A 87 -6.27 2.00 1.77
CA ARG A 87 -7.50 2.01 2.58
C ARG A 87 -8.18 0.64 2.60
N ILE A 88 -8.23 -0.06 1.46
CA ILE A 88 -8.78 -1.43 1.42
C ILE A 88 -7.95 -2.38 2.27
N ILE A 89 -6.61 -2.32 2.18
CA ILE A 89 -5.69 -3.18 2.93
C ILE A 89 -5.86 -2.98 4.43
N ILE A 90 -5.87 -1.71 4.88
CA ILE A 90 -6.01 -1.34 6.29
C ILE A 90 -7.39 -1.76 6.82
N ASN A 91 -8.47 -1.41 6.10
CA ASN A 91 -9.83 -1.68 6.57
C ASN A 91 -10.16 -3.17 6.64
N LYS A 92 -9.58 -3.98 5.75
CA LYS A 92 -9.77 -5.43 5.74
C LYS A 92 -8.73 -6.19 6.56
N GLY A 93 -7.76 -5.52 7.17
CA GLY A 93 -6.70 -6.15 7.94
C GLY A 93 -5.89 -7.17 7.13
N LEU A 94 -5.58 -6.87 5.85
CA LEU A 94 -4.91 -7.82 4.95
C LEU A 94 -3.41 -8.00 5.26
N LEU A 95 -2.89 -7.23 6.21
CA LEU A 95 -1.51 -7.24 6.66
C LEU A 95 -1.46 -7.07 8.18
N ASP A 96 -0.48 -7.71 8.80
CA ASP A 96 -0.16 -7.52 10.22
C ASP A 96 0.63 -6.23 10.40
N ILE A 97 -0.09 -5.12 10.45
CA ILE A 97 0.50 -3.78 10.66
C ILE A 97 0.56 -3.54 12.17
N PRO A 98 1.74 -3.21 12.75
CA PRO A 98 1.82 -2.82 14.14
C PRO A 98 0.89 -1.63 14.42
N LYS A 99 -0.09 -1.79 15.31
CA LYS A 99 -0.85 -0.65 15.84
C LYS A 99 0.09 0.10 16.77
N GLU A 100 0.66 1.19 16.28
CA GLU A 100 1.34 2.16 17.12
C GLU A 100 0.37 2.57 18.24
N SER A 101 0.73 2.26 19.49
CA SER A 101 -0.05 2.60 20.67
C SER A 101 -0.18 4.11 20.74
N LEU A 102 -1.41 4.61 20.78
CA LEU A 102 -1.70 6.00 21.11
C LEU A 102 -1.17 6.28 22.53
N SER A 103 0.04 6.82 22.66
CA SER A 103 0.45 7.49 23.87
C SER A 103 -0.24 8.85 23.90
N THR A 104 -1.26 8.92 24.76
CA THR A 104 -1.95 10.15 25.16
C THR A 104 -0.95 11.14 25.77
N GLU A 105 -0.50 12.12 25.00
CA GLU A 105 0.05 13.37 25.55
C GLU A 105 -1.08 14.40 25.59
N ALA A 106 -1.94 14.27 26.60
CA ALA A 106 -2.92 15.29 26.97
C ALA A 106 -3.20 15.19 28.47
N ALA A 107 -2.46 15.97 29.27
CA ALA A 107 -2.86 16.63 30.53
C ALA A 107 -1.66 16.79 31.47
N ASP A 108 -0.87 17.86 31.33
CA ASP A 108 -0.32 18.59 32.48
C ASP A 108 0.21 20.00 32.08
N GLU A 109 -0.68 20.88 31.60
CA GLU A 109 -0.42 22.33 31.69
C GLU A 109 -1.62 23.00 32.32
N GLY A 110 -1.66 22.97 33.65
CA GLY A 110 -2.71 23.61 34.41
C GLY A 110 -2.47 23.63 35.91
N LEU A 111 -1.43 24.35 36.38
CA LEU A 111 -1.44 25.10 37.65
C LEU A 111 -0.09 25.80 37.90
N MET A 112 0.09 27.01 37.36
CA MET A 112 0.86 28.06 38.04
C MET A 112 0.30 29.44 37.68
N THR A 113 -0.93 29.72 38.13
CA THR A 113 -1.36 31.11 38.34
C THR A 113 -0.92 31.55 39.73
N ILE A 114 0.25 32.18 39.72
CA ILE A 114 0.81 33.18 40.64
C ILE A 114 -0.12 33.57 41.81
N ARG A 115 0.23 33.13 43.03
CA ARG A 115 -0.04 33.89 44.25
C ARG A 115 1.23 34.61 44.66
N ARG A 116 1.27 35.92 44.46
CA ARG A 116 1.98 36.89 45.31
C ARG A 116 1.42 38.27 45.08
#